data_AF-A0A3B1DPI1-F1
#
_entry.id   AF-A0A3B1DPI1-F1
#
_cell.length_a   1.000
_cell.length_b   1.000
_cell.length_c   1.000
_cell.angle_alpha   90.00
_cell.angle_beta   90.00
_cell.angle_gamma   90.00
#
_symmetry.space_group_name_H-M   'P 1'
#
loop_
_entity.id
_entity.type
_entity.pdbx_description
1 polymer ?
#
loop_
_entity_poly.entity_id
_entity_poly.type
_entity_poly.pdbx_seq_one_letter_code
_entity_poly.pdbx_strand_id
1 'polypeptide(L)'
;MTSETNPRNQFLCPSCHQNGKRVSTVTLSGLLNEKSAQLFKTKNDSCCNLNEEGCKSTIANTGWRFCDTKDCDIVYFSEVDDTVFNKSDLKVSVGVKEVTGERPLCYCFGHSVDSIKEELKTNGSSNALSDIRAKMKNPGCRCEIENPSGSCCLGSVTQGIAIAQKELGMDDTIIKASATLPENSNKGEKISKVGMVLSAMMASSCCWLPLLLLAMGVSGAGIASTLEAYRPLFMVVTFSFLGAAFYFTYRPKKSVVDSAESCCATQSASEKDCCASSGKGRFNIMSLNKVMLWGVTVMAIAFLFFPSYVGAFLGGDEKTVTENMAQSVIKIEGMTCESCSKIAEKAIQSVSKVQAVEVSFEKGEALIGTEICCPVPKKAIQEALAKVGYTGTFIDSKTTISLPASASKKSCCVLPKPNKANSSSPLSHKAGETLVQTLFKIEGMTCESCAESLTKSITKVSGVKDVKIDFKKGIATVKHNSCCEFSADAVIAVVEKSGFKAVAVKEKTKS
;
A
#
# COMPACT_ATOMS: atom_id res chain seq x y z
N MET A 1 -28.77 47.49 10.60
CA MET A 1 -28.72 46.47 9.55
C MET A 1 -27.30 45.94 9.48
N THR A 2 -27.00 44.92 10.27
CA THR A 2 -25.70 44.25 10.29
C THR A 2 -25.71 43.19 9.20
N SER A 3 -24.93 43.40 8.14
CA SER A 3 -24.75 42.43 7.05
C SER A 3 -24.06 41.18 7.61
N GLU A 4 -24.81 40.09 7.76
CA GLU A 4 -24.24 38.77 8.00
C GLU A 4 -23.40 38.36 6.78
N THR A 5 -22.07 38.46 6.90
CA THR A 5 -21.15 37.96 5.88
C THR A 5 -21.16 36.44 5.88
N ASN A 6 -21.68 35.86 4.80
CA ASN A 6 -21.69 34.43 4.55
C ASN A 6 -20.25 33.87 4.61
N PRO A 7 -19.94 32.91 5.50
CA PRO A 7 -18.58 32.39 5.72
C PRO A 7 -17.98 31.67 4.49
N ARG A 8 -18.76 31.43 3.42
CA ARG A 8 -18.27 30.80 2.19
C ARG A 8 -17.47 31.73 1.26
N ASN A 9 -17.46 33.06 1.49
CA ASN A 9 -16.83 34.03 0.58
C ASN A 9 -15.46 34.57 1.02
N GLN A 10 -14.94 34.19 2.18
CA GLN A 10 -13.72 34.78 2.76
C GLN A 10 -12.44 34.52 1.94
N PHE A 11 -12.46 33.52 1.05
CA PHE A 11 -11.28 33.11 0.28
C PHE A 11 -11.27 33.61 -1.16
N LEU A 12 -12.38 34.19 -1.61
CA LEU A 12 -12.59 34.62 -2.99
C LEU A 12 -12.30 36.10 -3.10
N CYS A 13 -11.59 36.48 -4.16
CA CYS A 13 -11.36 37.89 -4.47
C CYS A 13 -12.71 38.59 -4.69
N PRO A 14 -12.95 39.76 -4.07
CA PRO A 14 -14.24 40.45 -4.16
C PRO A 14 -14.56 40.99 -5.57
N SER A 15 -13.56 41.13 -6.44
CA SER A 15 -13.75 41.61 -7.82
C SER A 15 -13.91 40.46 -8.82
N CYS A 16 -12.98 39.49 -8.86
CA CYS A 16 -12.98 38.42 -9.87
C CYS A 16 -13.55 37.08 -9.38
N HIS A 17 -13.92 36.97 -8.10
CA HIS A 17 -14.41 35.75 -7.44
C HIS A 17 -13.49 34.53 -7.56
N GLN A 18 -12.19 34.74 -7.86
CA GLN A 18 -11.18 33.68 -7.88
C GLN A 18 -10.55 33.49 -6.49
N ASN A 19 -10.12 32.27 -6.20
CA ASN A 19 -9.50 31.95 -4.92
C ASN A 19 -8.11 32.60 -4.82
N GLY A 20 -7.90 33.39 -3.77
CA GLY A 20 -6.61 34.02 -3.51
C GLY A 20 -5.63 33.11 -2.76
N LYS A 21 -4.32 33.28 -2.99
CA LYS A 21 -3.27 32.58 -2.25
C LYS A 21 -2.97 33.31 -0.94
N ARG A 22 -2.88 32.59 0.17
CA ARG A 22 -2.53 33.22 1.46
C ARG A 22 -1.15 33.87 1.41
N VAL A 23 -1.03 35.08 1.94
CA VAL A 23 0.21 35.86 1.98
C VAL A 23 0.43 36.42 3.39
N SER A 24 1.69 36.65 3.77
CA SER A 24 2.04 37.16 5.10
C SER A 24 1.88 38.67 5.19
N THR A 25 1.62 39.20 6.39
CA THR A 25 1.61 40.65 6.65
C THR A 25 2.97 41.30 6.41
N VAL A 26 4.06 40.54 6.58
CA VAL A 26 5.44 40.96 6.29
C VAL A 26 5.61 41.25 4.80
N THR A 27 5.05 40.40 3.93
CA THR A 27 5.01 40.60 2.47
C THR A 27 4.27 41.88 2.10
N LEU A 28 3.07 42.09 2.65
CA LEU A 28 2.29 43.31 2.39
C LEU A 28 3.07 44.55 2.84
N SER A 29 3.62 44.53 4.05
CA SER A 29 4.36 45.67 4.61
C SER A 29 5.59 46.04 3.78
N GLY A 30 6.26 45.05 3.18
CA GLY A 30 7.40 45.28 2.28
C GLY A 30 6.99 45.97 0.98
N LEU A 31 5.82 45.62 0.43
CA LEU A 31 5.45 45.93 -0.95
C LEU A 31 4.46 47.08 -1.11
N LEU A 32 3.69 47.43 -0.09
CA LEU A 32 2.78 48.58 -0.15
C LEU A 32 3.57 49.89 -0.28
N ASN A 33 3.06 50.81 -1.10
CA ASN A 33 3.55 52.18 -1.19
C ASN A 33 3.34 52.93 0.14
N GLU A 34 3.97 54.08 0.31
CA GLU A 34 3.99 54.78 1.59
C GLU A 34 2.58 55.13 2.11
N LYS A 35 1.71 55.63 1.23
CA LYS A 35 0.32 55.97 1.55
C LYS A 35 -0.49 54.75 2.01
N SER A 36 -0.37 53.64 1.29
CA SER A 36 -1.12 52.41 1.59
C SER A 36 -0.55 51.67 2.79
N ALA A 37 0.76 51.77 3.01
CA ALA A 37 1.43 51.23 4.19
C ALA A 37 1.00 51.98 5.47
N GLN A 38 0.79 53.30 5.41
CA GLN A 38 0.21 54.06 6.52
C GLN A 38 -1.22 53.60 6.83
N LEU A 39 -2.07 53.46 5.80
CA LEU A 39 -3.44 52.93 5.98
C LEU A 39 -3.44 51.53 6.60
N PHE A 40 -2.52 50.67 6.14
CA PHE A 40 -2.34 49.32 6.68
C PHE A 40 -1.94 49.34 8.15
N LYS A 41 -0.96 50.18 8.54
CA LYS A 41 -0.51 50.33 9.94
C LYS A 41 -1.61 50.89 10.84
N THR A 42 -2.29 51.96 10.45
CA THR A 42 -3.35 52.59 11.28
C THR A 42 -4.49 51.62 11.59
N LYS A 43 -4.85 50.73 10.65
CA LYS A 43 -5.86 49.68 10.90
C LYS A 43 -5.34 48.59 11.84
N ASN A 44 -4.10 48.17 11.66
CA ASN A 44 -3.46 47.12 12.46
C ASN A 44 -3.19 47.58 13.91
N ASP A 45 -2.92 48.88 14.09
CA ASP A 45 -2.67 49.52 15.39
C ASP A 45 -3.98 49.86 16.13
N SER A 46 -5.13 49.95 15.41
CA SER A 46 -6.44 50.20 16.03
C SER A 46 -6.95 49.07 16.94
N CYS A 47 -6.21 47.96 17.04
CA CYS A 47 -6.49 46.88 17.97
C CYS A 47 -5.78 47.04 19.34
N CYS A 48 -4.92 48.05 19.55
CA CYS A 48 -4.40 48.37 20.88
C CYS A 48 -5.31 49.42 21.55
N ASN A 49 -6.20 48.99 22.46
CA ASN A 49 -6.78 49.93 23.41
C ASN A 49 -5.69 50.36 24.39
N LEU A 50 -5.52 51.68 24.56
CA LEU A 50 -4.68 52.30 25.58
C LEU A 50 -5.32 52.07 26.96
N ASN A 51 -5.19 50.88 27.52
CA ASN A 51 -5.27 50.65 28.96
C ASN A 51 -4.05 49.81 29.35
N GLU A 52 -3.38 50.27 30.41
CA GLU A 52 -2.12 49.78 30.95
C GLU A 52 -2.19 48.28 31.26
N GLU A 53 -1.76 47.45 30.33
CA GLU A 53 -1.13 46.14 30.52
C GLU A 53 -0.81 45.56 29.12
N GLY A 54 0.41 45.83 28.64
CA GLY A 54 1.08 45.19 27.49
C GLY A 54 0.22 44.88 26.25
N CYS A 55 0.36 45.67 25.17
CA CYS A 55 -0.27 45.32 23.89
C CYS A 55 0.28 43.99 23.35
N LYS A 56 -0.44 42.91 23.58
CA LYS A 56 -0.19 41.61 22.97
C LYS A 56 -0.85 41.65 21.60
N SER A 57 -0.09 41.92 20.55
CA SER A 57 -0.57 41.89 19.16
C SER A 57 -1.30 40.56 18.92
N THR A 58 -2.64 40.61 18.87
CA THR A 58 -3.50 39.43 18.67
C THR A 58 -3.48 38.95 17.22
N ILE A 59 -2.67 39.58 16.37
CA ILE A 59 -2.60 39.30 14.94
C ILE A 59 -1.58 38.17 14.72
N ALA A 60 -1.97 36.98 15.14
CA ALA A 60 -1.39 35.75 14.64
C ALA A 60 -1.69 35.67 13.13
N ASN A 61 -0.75 36.09 12.28
CA ASN A 61 -0.77 35.88 10.82
C ASN A 61 -2.16 36.08 10.17
N THR A 62 -2.67 37.31 10.19
CA THR A 62 -3.99 37.67 9.66
C THR A 62 -4.16 37.28 8.19
N GLY A 63 -5.39 36.87 7.87
CA GLY A 63 -5.79 36.29 6.59
C GLY A 63 -5.74 37.28 5.44
N TRP A 64 -4.54 37.58 4.93
CA TRP A 64 -4.40 38.29 3.67
C TRP A 64 -4.24 37.31 2.52
N ARG A 65 -4.82 37.66 1.38
CA ARG A 65 -4.77 36.87 0.15
C ARG A 65 -4.26 37.67 -1.02
N PHE A 66 -3.41 37.04 -1.82
CA PHE A 66 -2.91 37.50 -3.10
C PHE A 66 -3.77 36.94 -4.24
N CYS A 67 -4.32 37.83 -5.07
CA CYS A 67 -5.08 37.46 -6.26
C CYS A 67 -4.14 37.39 -7.47
N ASP A 68 -3.94 36.22 -8.07
CA ASP A 68 -3.06 36.01 -9.23
C ASP A 68 -3.80 36.06 -10.58
N THR A 69 -5.09 36.36 -10.59
CA THR A 69 -5.88 36.56 -11.82
C THR A 69 -5.34 37.76 -12.60
N LYS A 70 -5.06 37.54 -13.90
CA LYS A 70 -4.43 38.51 -14.80
C LYS A 70 -5.25 39.78 -15.00
N ASP A 71 -6.53 39.61 -15.31
CA ASP A 71 -7.45 40.71 -15.67
C ASP A 71 -8.12 41.35 -14.43
N CYS A 72 -7.63 41.04 -13.23
CA CYS A 72 -8.14 41.60 -11.98
C CYS A 72 -7.15 42.65 -11.45
N ASP A 73 -7.65 43.85 -11.14
CA ASP A 73 -6.81 44.95 -10.61
C ASP A 73 -6.43 44.75 -9.12
N ILE A 74 -7.26 44.03 -8.37
CA ILE A 74 -7.00 43.71 -6.97
C ILE A 74 -5.78 42.79 -6.87
N VAL A 75 -4.79 43.20 -6.09
CA VAL A 75 -3.58 42.43 -5.77
C VAL A 75 -3.74 41.71 -4.44
N TYR A 76 -4.10 42.45 -3.39
CA TYR A 76 -4.34 41.88 -2.07
C TYR A 76 -5.75 42.16 -1.58
N PHE A 77 -6.31 41.23 -0.83
CA PHE A 77 -7.57 41.40 -0.13
C PHE A 77 -7.53 40.69 1.24
N SER A 78 -8.31 41.22 2.17
CA SER A 78 -8.44 40.71 3.54
C SER A 78 -9.52 39.62 3.61
N GLU A 79 -9.29 38.59 4.42
CA GLU A 79 -10.26 37.54 4.78
C GLU A 79 -11.22 38.03 5.87
N VAL A 80 -10.85 39.10 6.59
CA VAL A 80 -11.55 39.56 7.80
C VAL A 80 -12.43 40.77 7.53
N ASP A 81 -12.00 41.66 6.64
CA ASP A 81 -12.70 42.89 6.30
C ASP A 81 -12.68 43.13 4.78
N ASP A 82 -13.42 44.15 4.32
CA ASP A 82 -13.52 44.49 2.89
C ASP A 82 -12.30 45.28 2.38
N THR A 83 -11.15 45.24 3.09
CA THR A 83 -9.95 45.96 2.66
C THR A 83 -9.29 45.27 1.48
N VAL A 84 -9.03 46.05 0.43
CA VAL A 84 -8.34 45.61 -0.78
C VAL A 84 -7.19 46.57 -1.11
N PHE A 85 -6.15 46.03 -1.76
CA PHE A 85 -5.06 46.80 -2.34
C PHE A 85 -4.91 46.44 -3.82
N ASN A 86 -4.91 47.47 -4.67
CA ASN A 86 -4.80 47.36 -6.11
C ASN A 86 -3.34 47.48 -6.58
N LYS A 87 -3.10 47.33 -7.88
CA LYS A 87 -1.77 47.49 -8.47
C LYS A 87 -1.12 48.83 -8.12
N SER A 88 -1.90 49.91 -8.12
CA SER A 88 -1.44 51.28 -7.79
C SER A 88 -0.94 51.43 -6.35
N ASP A 89 -1.32 50.52 -5.47
CA ASP A 89 -1.03 50.59 -4.04
C ASP A 89 0.33 49.95 -3.68
N LEU A 90 1.00 49.33 -4.66
CA LEU A 90 2.29 48.67 -4.49
C LEU A 90 3.45 49.52 -5.04
N LYS A 91 4.64 49.31 -4.47
CA LYS A 91 5.92 49.91 -4.91
C LYS A 91 6.48 49.28 -6.19
N VAL A 92 6.00 48.09 -6.53
CA VAL A 92 6.50 47.28 -7.65
C VAL A 92 5.34 46.85 -8.54
N SER A 93 5.61 46.67 -9.83
CA SER A 93 4.65 46.07 -10.76
C SER A 93 4.48 44.58 -10.45
N VAL A 94 3.26 44.05 -10.65
CA VAL A 94 2.94 42.66 -10.29
C VAL A 94 2.97 41.81 -11.56
N GLY A 95 4.12 41.19 -11.85
CA GLY A 95 4.37 40.57 -13.17
C GLY A 95 3.34 39.54 -13.65
N VAL A 96 2.68 38.79 -12.74
CA VAL A 96 1.60 37.85 -13.16
C VAL A 96 0.37 38.58 -13.71
N LYS A 97 0.15 39.84 -13.34
CA LYS A 97 -0.95 40.69 -13.81
C LYS A 97 -0.55 41.61 -14.96
N GLU A 98 0.72 41.59 -15.37
CA GLU A 98 1.22 42.40 -16.47
C GLU A 98 1.21 41.59 -17.76
N VAL A 99 0.68 42.18 -18.84
CA VAL A 99 0.63 41.55 -20.18
C VAL A 99 1.76 42.05 -21.07
N THR A 100 2.14 43.32 -20.90
CA THR A 100 3.18 44.02 -21.66
C THR A 100 4.25 44.58 -20.73
N GLY A 101 5.40 44.96 -21.29
CA GLY A 101 6.54 45.46 -20.51
C GLY A 101 7.27 44.36 -19.74
N GLU A 102 8.09 44.77 -18.78
CA GLU A 102 9.12 43.92 -18.17
C GLU A 102 8.57 42.59 -17.63
N ARG A 103 7.39 42.62 -16.99
CA ARG A 103 6.75 41.47 -16.33
C ARG A 103 7.70 40.78 -15.34
N PRO A 104 7.96 41.39 -14.17
CA PRO A 104 8.91 40.88 -13.20
C PRO A 104 8.49 39.53 -12.60
N LEU A 105 9.45 38.60 -12.52
CA LEU A 105 9.25 37.23 -12.01
C LEU A 105 10.07 36.96 -10.74
N CYS A 106 11.34 37.38 -10.74
CA CYS A 106 12.23 37.33 -9.58
C CYS A 106 12.59 38.76 -9.15
N TYR A 107 11.90 39.25 -8.13
CA TYR A 107 12.10 40.60 -7.60
C TYR A 107 13.44 40.79 -6.88
N CYS A 108 14.03 39.71 -6.36
CA CYS A 108 15.32 39.77 -5.67
C CYS A 108 16.52 39.98 -6.61
N PHE A 109 16.46 39.40 -7.81
CA PHE A 109 17.60 39.35 -8.73
C PHE A 109 17.29 39.94 -10.11
N GLY A 110 16.11 40.53 -10.29
CA GLY A 110 15.76 41.27 -11.51
C GLY A 110 15.39 40.42 -12.73
N HIS A 111 15.04 39.14 -12.55
CA HIS A 111 14.59 38.31 -13.69
C HIS A 111 13.14 38.61 -14.04
N SER A 112 12.89 38.89 -15.31
CA SER A 112 11.58 39.27 -15.86
C SER A 112 11.31 38.49 -17.14
N VAL A 113 10.07 38.49 -17.64
CA VAL A 113 9.78 37.81 -18.93
C VAL A 113 10.56 38.49 -20.06
N ASP A 114 10.74 39.81 -19.98
CA ASP A 114 11.50 40.55 -20.98
C ASP A 114 13.00 40.25 -20.92
N SER A 115 13.62 40.19 -19.73
CA SER A 115 15.04 39.82 -19.60
C SER A 115 15.30 38.40 -20.11
N ILE A 116 14.38 37.48 -19.85
CA ILE A 116 14.44 36.11 -20.35
C ILE A 116 14.29 36.07 -21.88
N LYS A 117 13.41 36.89 -22.47
CA LYS A 117 13.30 36.99 -23.94
C LYS A 117 14.60 37.50 -24.55
N GLU A 118 15.27 38.46 -23.92
CA GLU A 118 16.58 38.94 -24.37
C GLU A 118 17.65 37.85 -24.30
N GLU A 119 17.72 37.10 -23.20
CA GLU A 119 18.61 35.93 -23.08
C GLU A 119 18.33 34.88 -24.16
N LEU A 120 17.05 34.57 -24.43
CA LEU A 120 16.67 33.60 -25.45
C LEU A 120 17.03 34.08 -26.86
N LYS A 121 16.83 35.36 -27.18
CA LYS A 121 17.24 35.94 -28.47
C LYS A 121 18.75 35.94 -28.68
N THR A 122 19.52 36.17 -27.61
CA THR A 122 20.99 36.31 -27.69
C THR A 122 21.71 34.97 -27.62
N ASN A 123 21.31 34.10 -26.69
CA ASN A 123 22.02 32.87 -26.34
C ASN A 123 21.29 31.59 -26.77
N GLY A 124 20.05 31.69 -27.27
CA GLY A 124 19.19 30.53 -27.59
C GLY A 124 18.71 29.74 -26.37
N SER A 125 19.11 30.12 -25.15
CA SER A 125 18.72 29.50 -23.89
C SER A 125 18.71 30.53 -22.76
N SER A 126 17.94 30.27 -21.69
CA SER A 126 17.88 31.15 -20.53
C SER A 126 18.61 30.56 -19.33
N ASN A 127 19.44 31.38 -18.69
CA ASN A 127 20.19 31.03 -17.49
C ASN A 127 19.52 31.53 -16.21
N ALA A 128 18.32 32.13 -16.31
CA ALA A 128 17.62 32.70 -15.16
C ALA A 128 17.48 31.73 -13.98
N LEU A 129 17.12 30.45 -14.23
CA LEU A 129 16.95 29.47 -13.16
C LEU A 129 18.27 29.05 -12.51
N SER A 130 19.36 28.93 -13.26
CA SER A 130 20.67 28.57 -12.70
C SER A 130 21.27 29.76 -11.94
N ASP A 131 21.14 30.97 -12.47
CA ASP A 131 21.56 32.21 -11.82
C ASP A 131 20.84 32.44 -10.48
N ILE A 132 19.51 32.30 -10.44
CA ILE A 132 18.74 32.42 -9.19
C ILE A 132 19.22 31.40 -8.14
N ARG A 133 19.40 30.13 -8.53
CA ARG A 133 19.86 29.08 -7.59
C ARG A 133 21.27 29.34 -7.08
N ALA A 134 22.14 29.95 -7.88
CA ALA A 134 23.48 30.35 -7.46
C ALA A 134 23.40 31.48 -6.44
N LYS A 135 22.68 32.57 -6.76
CA LYS A 135 22.54 33.75 -5.89
C LYS A 135 21.77 33.46 -4.59
N MET A 136 20.87 32.47 -4.60
CA MET A 136 20.21 31.99 -3.38
C MET A 136 21.18 31.42 -2.34
N LYS A 137 22.36 30.91 -2.73
CA LYS A 137 23.35 30.41 -1.77
C LYS A 137 24.15 31.54 -1.11
N ASN A 138 24.43 32.60 -1.86
CA ASN A 138 25.12 33.81 -1.43
C ASN A 138 24.87 34.88 -2.50
N PRO A 139 24.26 36.04 -2.20
CA PRO A 139 23.95 36.63 -0.88
C PRO A 139 22.67 36.13 -0.18
N GLY A 140 21.90 35.23 -0.81
CA GLY A 140 20.58 34.82 -0.33
C GLY A 140 19.44 35.60 -1.01
N CYS A 141 18.19 35.21 -0.75
CA CYS A 141 17.00 35.83 -1.34
C CYS A 141 16.00 36.32 -0.29
N ARG A 142 15.20 37.34 -0.62
CA ARG A 142 14.20 37.95 0.26
C ARG A 142 12.79 37.90 -0.35
N CYS A 143 12.43 36.77 -0.96
CA CYS A 143 11.14 36.61 -1.65
C CYS A 143 9.93 36.89 -0.74
N GLU A 144 10.06 36.68 0.57
CA GLU A 144 8.98 36.95 1.53
C GLU A 144 8.59 38.42 1.64
N ILE A 145 9.50 39.36 1.32
CA ILE A 145 9.24 40.81 1.37
C ILE A 145 9.28 41.49 0.01
N GLU A 146 9.87 40.85 -1.01
CA GLU A 146 10.05 41.43 -2.34
C GLU A 146 9.14 40.81 -3.41
N ASN A 147 8.64 39.59 -3.22
CA ASN A 147 7.74 38.96 -4.18
C ASN A 147 6.27 39.20 -3.78
N PRO A 148 5.42 39.78 -4.65
CA PRO A 148 4.00 39.98 -4.37
C PRO A 148 3.23 38.73 -3.95
N SER A 149 3.63 37.55 -4.42
CA SER A 149 2.97 36.31 -3.99
C SER A 149 3.43 35.83 -2.60
N GLY A 150 4.47 36.43 -2.03
CA GLY A 150 5.12 35.98 -0.79
C GLY A 150 5.76 34.59 -0.88
N SER A 151 5.91 34.04 -2.09
CA SER A 151 6.39 32.67 -2.32
C SER A 151 7.71 32.65 -3.08
N CYS A 152 8.38 31.48 -3.13
CA CYS A 152 9.57 31.31 -3.96
C CYS A 152 9.28 31.62 -5.45
N CYS A 153 10.14 32.42 -6.08
CA CYS A 153 9.98 32.87 -7.46
C CYS A 153 10.28 31.79 -8.53
N LEU A 154 10.95 30.69 -8.18
CA LEU A 154 11.40 29.69 -9.15
C LEU A 154 10.27 29.15 -10.03
N GLY A 155 9.07 28.92 -9.46
CA GLY A 155 7.91 28.48 -10.23
C GLY A 155 7.44 29.54 -11.24
N SER A 156 7.34 30.80 -10.82
CA SER A 156 6.99 31.93 -11.69
C SER A 156 8.01 32.12 -12.81
N VAL A 157 9.30 31.94 -12.51
CA VAL A 157 10.39 32.03 -13.50
C VAL A 157 10.32 30.90 -14.51
N THR A 158 10.10 29.65 -14.07
CA THR A 158 9.88 28.52 -14.99
C THR A 158 8.69 28.78 -15.93
N GLN A 159 7.58 29.28 -15.40
CA GLN A 159 6.42 29.64 -16.22
C GLN A 159 6.74 30.80 -17.18
N GLY A 160 7.50 31.80 -16.73
CA GLY A 160 7.92 32.93 -17.55
C GLY A 160 8.86 32.54 -18.69
N ILE A 161 9.73 31.55 -18.51
CA ILE A 161 10.55 30.99 -19.60
C ILE A 161 9.65 30.39 -20.69
N ALA A 162 8.65 29.59 -20.30
CA ALA A 162 7.72 29.01 -21.26
C ALA A 162 6.91 30.09 -22.00
N ILE A 163 6.48 31.15 -21.31
CA ILE A 163 5.80 32.31 -21.91
C ILE A 163 6.74 33.02 -22.90
N ALA A 164 7.99 33.28 -22.51
CA ALA A 164 8.98 33.93 -23.35
C ALA A 164 9.29 33.12 -24.62
N GLN A 165 9.49 31.81 -24.51
CA GLN A 165 9.71 30.90 -25.64
C GLN A 165 8.54 30.94 -26.63
N LYS A 166 7.31 30.86 -26.10
CA LYS A 166 6.08 30.92 -26.90
C LYS A 166 5.93 32.27 -27.62
N GLU A 167 6.20 33.38 -26.94
CA GLU A 167 6.14 34.73 -27.54
C GLU A 167 7.20 34.95 -28.62
N LEU A 168 8.33 34.23 -28.56
CA LEU A 168 9.38 34.28 -29.57
C LEU A 168 9.18 33.29 -30.71
N GLY A 169 8.09 32.50 -30.69
CA GLY A 169 7.85 31.48 -31.71
C GLY A 169 8.90 30.37 -31.71
N MET A 170 9.52 30.09 -30.55
CA MET A 170 10.53 29.03 -30.40
C MET A 170 9.91 27.62 -30.23
N ASP A 171 8.65 27.46 -30.62
CA ASP A 171 7.91 26.20 -30.52
C ASP A 171 8.31 25.27 -31.69
N ASP A 172 9.26 24.34 -31.46
CA ASP A 172 9.23 22.95 -31.99
C ASP A 172 10.47 22.05 -31.68
N THR A 173 11.23 22.29 -30.61
CA THR A 173 12.27 21.31 -30.19
C THR A 173 12.29 20.94 -28.71
N ILE A 174 11.55 21.63 -27.84
CA ILE A 174 11.67 21.44 -26.38
C ILE A 174 10.43 20.77 -25.74
N ILE A 175 9.34 20.54 -26.48
CA ILE A 175 8.20 19.70 -26.05
C ILE A 175 8.40 18.23 -26.49
N LYS A 176 9.64 17.75 -26.61
CA LYS A 176 9.97 16.31 -26.56
C LYS A 176 11.11 15.99 -25.59
N ALA A 177 11.68 17.02 -24.95
CA ALA A 177 12.81 16.91 -24.04
C ALA A 177 12.42 17.05 -22.56
N SER A 178 11.15 16.89 -22.19
CA SER A 178 10.76 16.66 -20.78
C SER A 178 11.00 15.20 -20.34
N ALA A 179 11.96 14.53 -20.97
CA ALA A 179 12.59 13.32 -20.45
C ALA A 179 14.11 13.29 -20.70
N THR A 180 14.81 14.40 -20.95
CA THR A 180 16.28 14.43 -20.92
C THR A 180 16.79 15.87 -20.95
N LEU A 181 17.17 16.39 -19.78
CA LEU A 181 18.09 17.54 -19.70
C LEU A 181 19.46 17.09 -20.25
N PRO A 182 20.14 17.88 -21.11
CA PRO A 182 21.56 17.73 -21.32
C PRO A 182 22.27 18.50 -20.19
N GLU A 183 22.99 17.79 -19.32
CA GLU A 183 23.98 18.45 -18.46
C GLU A 183 25.18 17.51 -18.25
N ASN A 184 26.34 17.98 -18.67
CA ASN A 184 27.62 17.33 -18.44
C ASN A 184 28.23 17.96 -17.18
N SER A 185 28.00 17.35 -16.01
CA SER A 185 28.90 17.46 -14.86
C SER A 185 28.39 16.63 -13.69
N ASN A 186 29.04 15.48 -13.47
CA ASN A 186 29.41 14.88 -12.18
C ASN A 186 29.17 13.37 -12.12
N LYS A 187 30.26 12.66 -11.82
CA LYS A 187 30.35 11.22 -11.57
C LYS A 187 29.28 10.72 -10.59
N GLY A 188 28.83 11.57 -9.66
CA GLY A 188 27.75 11.28 -8.71
C GLY A 188 26.36 11.12 -9.31
N GLU A 189 26.03 11.85 -10.38
CA GLU A 189 24.72 11.72 -11.05
C GLU A 189 24.65 10.48 -11.93
N LYS A 190 25.77 10.09 -12.55
CA LYS A 190 25.86 8.80 -13.27
C LYS A 190 25.64 7.63 -12.31
N ILE A 191 26.17 7.71 -11.09
CA ILE A 191 25.99 6.67 -10.05
C ILE A 191 24.54 6.63 -9.57
N SER A 192 23.88 7.78 -9.36
CA SER A 192 22.48 7.81 -8.91
C SER A 192 21.48 7.38 -10.00
N LYS A 193 21.71 7.74 -11.27
CA LYS A 193 20.90 7.29 -12.41
C LYS A 193 21.02 5.78 -12.65
N VAL A 194 22.24 5.23 -12.58
CA VAL A 194 22.46 3.78 -12.68
C VAL A 194 21.82 3.05 -11.49
N GLY A 195 21.95 3.60 -10.28
CA GLY A 195 21.35 3.02 -9.07
C GLY A 195 19.82 2.93 -9.13
N MET A 196 19.15 3.94 -9.69
CA MET A 196 17.68 3.94 -9.83
C MET A 196 17.19 2.91 -10.85
N VAL A 197 17.87 2.79 -12.00
CA VAL A 197 17.54 1.81 -13.04
C VAL A 197 17.80 0.39 -12.54
N LEU A 198 18.95 0.16 -11.88
CA LEU A 198 19.29 -1.16 -11.33
C LEU A 198 18.35 -1.59 -10.21
N SER A 199 17.93 -0.65 -9.35
CA SER A 199 16.95 -0.90 -8.29
C SER A 199 15.57 -1.23 -8.86
N ALA A 200 15.11 -0.51 -9.89
CA ALA A 200 13.85 -0.80 -10.57
C ALA A 200 13.86 -2.16 -11.27
N MET A 201 15.00 -2.52 -11.89
CA MET A 201 15.19 -3.83 -12.53
C MET A 201 15.23 -4.97 -11.51
N MET A 202 15.92 -4.82 -10.38
CA MET A 202 15.95 -5.82 -9.31
C MET A 202 14.61 -5.96 -8.59
N ALA A 203 13.88 -4.86 -8.38
CA ALA A 203 12.54 -4.90 -7.80
C ALA A 203 11.50 -5.52 -8.75
N SER A 204 11.71 -5.40 -10.07
CA SER A 204 10.84 -6.05 -11.06
C SER A 204 11.21 -7.51 -11.28
N SER A 205 12.49 -7.87 -11.16
CA SER A 205 12.96 -9.23 -11.40
C SER A 205 12.45 -10.22 -10.36
N CYS A 206 12.26 -9.83 -9.10
CA CYS A 206 11.68 -10.74 -8.10
C CYS A 206 10.20 -11.10 -8.35
N CYS A 207 9.48 -10.32 -9.18
CA CYS A 207 8.08 -10.60 -9.54
C CYS A 207 7.93 -11.22 -10.94
N TRP A 208 8.77 -10.84 -11.89
CA TRP A 208 8.70 -11.33 -13.27
C TRP A 208 9.52 -12.58 -13.52
N LEU A 209 10.65 -12.76 -12.83
CA LEU A 209 11.52 -13.92 -13.05
C LEU A 209 10.82 -15.26 -12.74
N PRO A 210 10.01 -15.41 -11.66
CA PRO A 210 9.25 -16.63 -11.45
C PRO A 210 8.20 -16.89 -12.54
N LEU A 211 7.53 -15.84 -13.01
CA LEU A 211 6.50 -15.94 -14.07
C LEU A 211 7.14 -16.28 -15.44
N LEU A 212 8.31 -15.71 -15.73
CA LEU A 212 9.09 -15.98 -16.93
C LEU A 212 9.66 -17.40 -16.94
N LEU A 213 10.16 -17.90 -15.81
CA LEU A 213 10.68 -19.26 -15.69
C LEU A 213 9.56 -20.31 -15.82
N LEU A 214 8.36 -20.01 -15.29
CA LEU A 214 7.16 -20.81 -15.53
C LEU A 214 6.75 -20.79 -17.01
N ALA A 215 6.82 -19.63 -17.68
CA ALA A 215 6.53 -19.52 -19.11
C ALA A 215 7.54 -20.28 -19.99
N MET A 216 8.79 -20.40 -19.54
CA MET A 216 9.83 -21.21 -20.19
C MET A 216 9.73 -22.72 -19.85
N GLY A 217 8.69 -23.14 -19.12
CA GLY A 217 8.43 -24.56 -18.82
C GLY A 217 9.43 -25.17 -17.83
N VAL A 218 10.23 -24.36 -17.15
CA VAL A 218 11.16 -24.84 -16.12
C VAL A 218 10.36 -25.03 -14.82
N SER A 219 10.00 -26.28 -14.53
CA SER A 219 9.36 -26.62 -13.26
C SER A 219 10.28 -26.18 -12.11
N GLY A 220 9.81 -25.26 -11.28
CA GLY A 220 10.61 -24.54 -10.27
C GLY A 220 11.34 -25.43 -9.25
N ALA A 221 11.05 -26.72 -9.21
CA ALA A 221 11.72 -27.71 -8.36
C ALA A 221 13.24 -27.81 -8.60
N GLY A 222 13.72 -27.62 -9.84
CA GLY A 222 15.15 -27.76 -10.18
C GLY A 222 16.02 -26.54 -9.81
N ILE A 223 15.44 -25.34 -9.75
CA ILE A 223 16.16 -24.10 -9.44
C ILE A 223 16.03 -23.77 -7.93
N ALA A 224 14.96 -24.22 -7.28
CA ALA A 224 14.76 -24.00 -5.84
C ALA A 224 15.87 -24.61 -4.97
N SER A 225 16.38 -25.80 -5.32
CA SER A 225 17.43 -26.48 -4.54
C SER A 225 18.79 -25.79 -4.61
N THR A 226 19.14 -25.16 -5.73
CA THR A 226 20.39 -24.39 -5.86
C THR A 226 20.27 -23.02 -5.21
N LEU A 227 19.10 -22.38 -5.26
CA LEU A 227 18.84 -21.10 -4.60
C LEU A 227 18.74 -21.22 -3.08
N GLU A 228 18.34 -22.38 -2.54
CA GLU A 228 18.29 -22.62 -1.10
C GLU A 228 19.68 -22.56 -0.45
N ALA A 229 20.73 -23.01 -1.16
CA ALA A 229 22.12 -22.88 -0.73
C ALA A 229 22.59 -21.40 -0.64
N TYR A 230 22.08 -20.53 -1.50
CA TYR A 230 22.40 -19.09 -1.50
C TYR A 230 21.46 -18.24 -0.64
N ARG A 231 20.39 -18.83 -0.08
CA ARG A 231 19.43 -18.14 0.79
C ARG A 231 20.08 -17.34 1.94
N PRO A 232 21.05 -17.89 2.72
CA PRO A 232 21.71 -17.09 3.77
C PRO A 232 22.51 -15.91 3.21
N LEU A 233 23.09 -16.03 2.02
CA LEU A 233 23.81 -14.94 1.36
C LEU A 233 22.85 -13.82 0.97
N PHE A 234 21.70 -14.14 0.38
CA PHE A 234 20.66 -13.14 0.08
C PHE A 234 20.09 -12.48 1.34
N MET A 235 19.95 -13.21 2.45
CA MET A 235 19.58 -12.62 3.74
C MET A 235 20.60 -11.59 4.21
N VAL A 236 21.89 -11.92 4.22
CA VAL A 236 22.95 -10.99 4.66
C VAL A 236 22.97 -9.72 3.78
N VAL A 237 22.83 -9.87 2.47
CA VAL A 237 22.77 -8.72 1.54
C VAL A 237 21.54 -7.85 1.80
N THR A 238 20.36 -8.44 1.95
CA THR A 238 19.11 -7.69 2.19
C THR A 238 19.13 -6.98 3.54
N PHE A 239 19.59 -7.62 4.61
CA PHE A 239 19.77 -6.97 5.92
C PHE A 239 20.82 -5.84 5.88
N SER A 240 21.88 -5.98 5.08
CA SER A 240 22.88 -4.92 4.90
C SER A 240 22.29 -3.70 4.19
N PHE A 241 21.49 -3.89 3.13
CA PHE A 241 20.80 -2.80 2.46
C PHE A 241 19.74 -2.12 3.34
N LEU A 242 18.95 -2.89 4.09
CA LEU A 242 18.01 -2.36 5.08
C LEU A 242 18.73 -1.56 6.18
N GLY A 243 19.84 -2.09 6.70
CA GLY A 243 20.67 -1.42 7.68
C GLY A 243 21.23 -0.10 7.16
N ALA A 244 21.72 -0.07 5.92
CA ALA A 244 22.16 1.16 5.26
C ALA A 244 21.00 2.15 5.08
N ALA A 245 19.83 1.69 4.66
CA ALA A 245 18.64 2.54 4.50
C ALA A 245 18.18 3.15 5.83
N PHE A 246 18.16 2.36 6.93
CA PHE A 246 17.93 2.86 8.29
C PHE A 246 18.99 3.86 8.70
N TYR A 247 20.26 3.55 8.46
CA TYR A 247 21.36 4.46 8.77
C TYR A 247 21.20 5.80 8.08
N PHE A 248 20.96 5.83 6.76
CA PHE A 248 20.78 7.09 6.02
C PHE A 248 19.49 7.83 6.37
N THR A 249 18.41 7.11 6.71
CA THR A 249 17.12 7.72 7.07
C THR A 249 17.13 8.34 8.47
N TYR A 250 17.89 7.74 9.40
CA TYR A 250 17.94 8.16 10.80
C TYR A 250 19.20 8.93 11.18
N ARG A 251 20.23 9.01 10.33
CA ARG A 251 21.43 9.79 10.61
C ARG A 251 21.08 11.29 10.66
N PRO A 252 21.27 11.96 11.81
CA PRO A 252 21.09 13.40 11.89
C PRO A 252 22.13 14.07 10.99
N LYS A 253 21.68 14.97 10.11
CA LYS A 253 22.59 15.81 9.35
C LYS A 253 23.27 16.75 10.36
N LYS A 254 24.59 16.62 10.55
CA LYS A 254 25.36 17.61 11.30
C LYS A 254 25.22 18.95 10.56
N SER A 255 24.52 19.89 11.17
CA SER A 255 24.70 21.31 10.86
C SER A 255 26.11 21.66 11.29
N VAL A 256 26.97 22.00 10.32
CA VAL A 256 28.27 22.59 10.60
C VAL A 256 27.97 23.97 11.20
N VAL A 257 28.12 24.06 12.52
CA VAL A 257 28.26 25.31 13.25
C VAL A 257 29.75 25.58 13.29
N ASP A 258 30.19 26.61 12.59
CA ASP A 258 31.40 27.34 12.95
C ASP A 258 30.98 28.71 13.47
N SER A 259 31.51 29.03 14.63
CA SER A 259 31.16 30.10 15.53
C SER A 259 31.68 31.47 15.08
N ALA A 260 30.85 32.52 15.27
CA ALA A 260 31.28 33.82 15.80
C ALA A 260 30.05 34.59 16.35
N GLU A 261 30.04 34.76 17.67
CA GLU A 261 29.33 35.71 18.57
C GLU A 261 28.00 36.37 18.14
N SER A 262 26.89 36.02 18.82
CA SER A 262 26.24 36.73 19.96
C SER A 262 25.30 37.87 19.52
N CYS A 263 24.01 37.91 19.88
CA CYS A 263 23.50 37.93 21.25
C CYS A 263 22.07 37.38 21.41
N CYS A 264 21.83 36.89 22.63
CA CYS A 264 20.57 36.60 23.33
C CYS A 264 19.86 35.26 23.09
N ALA A 265 20.19 34.30 23.97
CA ALA A 265 19.32 33.20 24.36
C ALA A 265 18.67 33.51 25.72
N THR A 266 17.35 33.34 25.83
CA THR A 266 16.70 32.79 27.04
C THR A 266 15.44 31.99 26.66
N GLN A 267 15.60 30.66 26.79
CA GLN A 267 14.61 29.64 27.20
C GLN A 267 13.31 29.42 26.38
N SER A 268 13.44 28.44 25.47
CA SER A 268 12.62 27.20 25.40
C SER A 268 11.09 27.30 25.29
N ALA A 269 10.61 27.33 24.04
CA ALA A 269 9.47 26.52 23.58
C ALA A 269 9.44 26.44 22.04
N SER A 270 9.70 25.23 21.50
CA SER A 270 9.32 24.76 20.15
C SER A 270 9.57 25.72 18.96
N GLU A 271 10.82 25.82 18.52
CA GLU A 271 11.19 26.46 17.26
C GLU A 271 10.84 25.54 16.07
N LYS A 272 9.83 25.94 15.28
CA LYS A 272 9.51 25.32 13.99
C LYS A 272 10.30 26.05 12.92
N ASP A 273 11.09 25.28 12.15
CA ASP A 273 11.80 25.72 10.94
C ASP A 273 10.94 26.60 10.01
N CYS A 274 11.41 27.83 9.77
CA CYS A 274 10.82 28.85 8.90
C CYS A 274 11.05 28.58 7.39
N CYS A 275 10.83 27.35 6.92
CA CYS A 275 10.83 27.02 5.48
C CYS A 275 9.84 25.90 5.11
N ALA A 276 8.69 25.85 5.79
CA ALA A 276 7.57 24.99 5.38
C ALA A 276 6.45 25.84 4.76
N SER A 277 6.35 25.76 3.43
CA SER A 277 5.14 26.11 2.69
C SER A 277 3.92 25.54 3.41
N SER A 278 3.04 26.42 3.90
CA SER A 278 1.72 26.02 4.42
C SER A 278 0.79 25.71 3.25
N GLY A 279 1.08 24.59 2.57
CA GLY A 279 0.11 23.85 1.80
C GLY A 279 -0.40 22.71 2.67
N LYS A 280 -1.53 22.91 3.35
CA LYS A 280 -2.31 21.78 3.88
C LYS A 280 -2.71 20.92 2.68
N GLY A 281 -2.01 19.79 2.53
CA GLY A 281 -2.22 18.82 1.45
C GLY A 281 -0.99 18.00 1.05
N ARG A 282 0.22 18.26 1.57
CA ARG A 282 1.35 17.34 1.41
C ARG A 282 1.52 16.51 2.68
N PHE A 283 1.14 15.23 2.61
CA PHE A 283 1.55 14.22 3.58
C PHE A 283 3.04 14.40 3.89
N ASN A 284 3.35 14.40 5.18
CA ASN A 284 4.68 14.65 5.72
C ASN A 284 5.68 13.61 5.17
N ILE A 285 6.35 13.94 4.06
CA ILE A 285 7.11 12.98 3.23
C ILE A 285 8.28 12.35 3.98
N MET A 286 8.78 13.01 5.03
CA MET A 286 9.81 12.47 5.92
C MET A 286 9.25 11.42 6.90
N SER A 287 7.98 11.57 7.31
CA SER A 287 7.27 10.53 8.08
C SER A 287 6.86 9.36 7.19
N LEU A 288 6.50 9.62 5.93
CA LEU A 288 6.16 8.58 4.95
C LEU A 288 7.37 7.70 4.64
N ASN A 289 8.57 8.28 4.47
CA ASN A 289 9.79 7.51 4.24
C ASN A 289 10.12 6.59 5.43
N LYS A 290 9.86 7.03 6.67
CA LYS A 290 10.03 6.20 7.86
C LYS A 290 8.98 5.07 7.90
N VAL A 291 7.71 5.39 7.68
CA VAL A 291 6.62 4.40 7.66
C VAL A 291 6.82 3.38 6.55
N MET A 292 7.24 3.82 5.36
CA MET A 292 7.57 2.95 4.23
C MET A 292 8.75 2.02 4.56
N LEU A 293 9.81 2.54 5.19
CA LEU A 293 10.97 1.73 5.58
C LEU A 293 10.59 0.63 6.60
N TRP A 294 9.77 0.98 7.60
CA TRP A 294 9.22 -0.01 8.54
C TRP A 294 8.29 -1.00 7.84
N GLY A 295 7.45 -0.54 6.91
CA GLY A 295 6.58 -1.41 6.10
C GLY A 295 7.34 -2.44 5.28
N VAL A 296 8.41 -2.02 4.59
CA VAL A 296 9.29 -2.93 3.83
C VAL A 296 9.98 -3.92 4.78
N THR A 297 10.38 -3.48 5.97
CA THR A 297 11.04 -4.32 6.97
C THR A 297 10.10 -5.41 7.49
N VAL A 298 8.86 -5.06 7.84
CA VAL A 298 7.83 -6.02 8.29
C VAL A 298 7.52 -7.03 7.18
N MET A 299 7.38 -6.56 5.94
CA MET A 299 7.13 -7.44 4.80
C MET A 299 8.31 -8.39 4.55
N ALA A 300 9.54 -7.91 4.59
CA ALA A 300 10.74 -8.74 4.46
C ALA A 300 10.78 -9.83 5.55
N ILE A 301 10.50 -9.48 6.81
CA ILE A 301 10.42 -10.45 7.92
C ILE A 301 9.33 -11.49 7.63
N ALA A 302 8.13 -11.07 7.21
CA ALA A 302 7.04 -12.00 6.89
C ALA A 302 7.41 -12.99 5.77
N PHE A 303 8.15 -12.56 4.74
CA PHE A 303 8.64 -13.46 3.69
C PHE A 303 9.79 -14.38 4.14
N LEU A 304 10.63 -13.95 5.08
CA LEU A 304 11.68 -14.81 5.65
C LEU A 304 11.08 -16.00 6.39
N PHE A 305 10.00 -15.78 7.14
CA PHE A 305 9.27 -16.82 7.87
C PHE A 305 8.23 -17.57 7.02
N PHE A 306 8.13 -17.26 5.72
CA PHE A 306 7.20 -17.91 4.78
C PHE A 306 7.21 -19.45 4.84
N PRO A 307 8.37 -20.13 4.85
CA PRO A 307 8.39 -21.60 4.93
C PRO A 307 7.72 -22.14 6.20
N SER A 308 7.85 -21.43 7.31
CA SER A 308 7.39 -21.88 8.63
C SER A 308 5.87 -21.84 8.80
N TYR A 309 5.14 -21.06 7.99
CA TYR A 309 3.68 -20.95 8.10
C TYR A 309 2.91 -21.40 6.85
N VAL A 310 3.58 -21.55 5.71
CA VAL A 310 2.94 -22.00 4.46
C VAL A 310 2.48 -23.45 4.53
N GLY A 311 3.20 -24.30 5.26
CA GLY A 311 2.77 -25.68 5.52
C GLY A 311 1.39 -25.73 6.17
N ALA A 312 1.10 -24.82 7.11
CA ALA A 312 -0.19 -24.72 7.77
C ALA A 312 -1.32 -24.19 6.84
N PHE A 313 -0.98 -23.44 5.79
CA PHE A 313 -1.96 -22.87 4.85
C PHE A 313 -2.26 -23.79 3.65
N LEU A 314 -1.33 -24.70 3.31
CA LEU A 314 -1.49 -25.67 2.21
C LEU A 314 -1.86 -27.09 2.68
N GLY A 315 -1.97 -27.33 3.99
CA GLY A 315 -2.42 -28.59 4.58
C GLY A 315 -3.92 -28.82 4.35
N GLY A 316 -4.27 -29.65 3.37
CA GLY A 316 -5.61 -30.23 3.24
C GLY A 316 -5.76 -31.46 4.15
N ASP A 317 -7.02 -31.80 4.48
CA ASP A 317 -7.44 -32.86 5.42
C ASP A 317 -6.56 -34.13 5.38
N GLU A 318 -5.75 -34.29 6.43
CA GLU A 318 -4.76 -35.35 6.60
C GLU A 318 -5.42 -36.60 7.20
N LYS A 319 -5.27 -37.76 6.54
CA LYS A 319 -5.69 -39.06 7.07
C LYS A 319 -4.46 -39.75 7.67
N THR A 320 -4.38 -39.76 8.99
CA THR A 320 -3.25 -40.34 9.73
C THR A 320 -3.25 -41.87 9.70
N VAL A 321 -2.07 -42.47 9.64
CA VAL A 321 -1.90 -43.93 9.59
C VAL A 321 -2.17 -44.52 10.98
N THR A 322 -3.21 -45.35 11.10
CA THR A 322 -3.58 -46.03 12.36
C THR A 322 -3.02 -47.46 12.46
N GLU A 323 -2.99 -48.03 13.66
CA GLU A 323 -2.46 -49.39 13.93
C GLU A 323 -3.27 -50.52 13.26
N ASN A 324 -4.50 -50.25 12.82
CA ASN A 324 -5.38 -51.22 12.14
C ASN A 324 -5.19 -51.28 10.62
N MET A 325 -3.97 -51.02 10.13
CA MET A 325 -3.63 -50.99 8.71
C MET A 325 -2.37 -51.81 8.43
N ALA A 326 -2.28 -52.42 7.26
CA ALA A 326 -1.01 -52.96 6.77
C ALA A 326 -0.10 -51.78 6.40
N GLN A 327 0.98 -51.62 7.16
CA GLN A 327 1.92 -50.50 7.05
C GLN A 327 3.16 -50.90 6.26
N SER A 328 3.66 -50.01 5.41
CA SER A 328 4.97 -50.14 4.78
C SER A 328 5.68 -48.80 4.70
N VAL A 329 7.00 -48.81 4.81
CA VAL A 329 7.83 -47.61 4.74
C VAL A 329 8.56 -47.58 3.40
N ILE A 330 8.48 -46.45 2.70
CA ILE A 330 9.26 -46.18 1.49
C ILE A 330 10.16 -44.97 1.73
N LYS A 331 11.45 -45.12 1.45
CA LYS A 331 12.41 -44.00 1.42
C LYS A 331 12.31 -43.31 0.08
N ILE A 332 12.09 -42.00 0.10
CA ILE A 332 11.89 -41.17 -1.10
C ILE A 332 13.10 -40.25 -1.27
N GLU A 333 13.76 -40.34 -2.41
CA GLU A 333 14.87 -39.48 -2.80
C GLU A 333 14.39 -38.37 -3.73
N GLY A 334 14.99 -37.19 -3.61
CA GLY A 334 14.66 -36.01 -4.43
C GLY A 334 13.66 -35.04 -3.81
N MET A 335 13.19 -35.25 -2.57
CA MET A 335 12.42 -34.25 -1.84
C MET A 335 13.33 -33.11 -1.34
N THR A 336 13.01 -31.88 -1.70
CA THR A 336 13.85 -30.70 -1.41
C THR A 336 13.24 -29.76 -0.38
N CYS A 337 11.92 -29.83 -0.13
CA CYS A 337 11.28 -29.05 0.93
C CYS A 337 10.02 -29.74 1.47
N GLU A 338 9.47 -29.20 2.55
CA GLU A 338 8.20 -29.65 3.15
C GLU A 338 7.00 -29.55 2.19
N SER A 339 7.05 -28.67 1.19
CA SER A 339 6.01 -28.64 0.14
C SER A 339 6.14 -29.82 -0.84
N CYS A 340 7.37 -30.33 -1.07
CA CYS A 340 7.59 -31.53 -1.87
C CYS A 340 7.06 -32.80 -1.20
N SER A 341 7.07 -32.87 0.14
CA SER A 341 6.48 -34.02 0.84
C SER A 341 4.98 -34.11 0.61
N LYS A 342 4.25 -32.99 0.53
CA LYS A 342 2.82 -32.97 0.21
C LYS A 342 2.52 -33.36 -1.25
N ILE A 343 3.42 -33.08 -2.19
CA ILE A 343 3.31 -33.55 -3.59
C ILE A 343 3.51 -35.06 -3.65
N ALA A 344 4.52 -35.58 -2.94
CA ALA A 344 4.75 -37.02 -2.81
C ALA A 344 3.56 -37.72 -2.13
N GLU A 345 3.02 -37.13 -1.06
CA GLU A 345 1.85 -37.64 -0.33
C GLU A 345 0.65 -37.80 -1.27
N LYS A 346 0.30 -36.75 -2.04
CA LYS A 346 -0.79 -36.80 -3.03
C LYS A 346 -0.54 -37.82 -4.14
N ALA A 347 0.71 -37.94 -4.61
CA ALA A 347 1.06 -38.92 -5.63
C ALA A 347 0.83 -40.35 -5.12
N ILE A 348 1.21 -40.66 -3.89
CA ILE A 348 1.03 -41.98 -3.28
C ILE A 348 -0.44 -42.24 -2.92
N GLN A 349 -1.18 -41.24 -2.42
CA GLN A 349 -2.63 -41.34 -2.16
C GLN A 349 -3.45 -41.62 -3.43
N SER A 350 -2.96 -41.20 -4.61
CA SER A 350 -3.64 -41.46 -5.89
C SER A 350 -3.59 -42.93 -6.34
N VAL A 351 -2.73 -43.75 -5.72
CA VAL A 351 -2.59 -45.17 -6.06
C VAL A 351 -3.75 -45.96 -5.47
N SER A 352 -4.43 -46.73 -6.31
CA SER A 352 -5.52 -47.62 -5.88
C SER A 352 -5.07 -48.54 -4.74
N LYS A 353 -5.89 -48.66 -3.68
CA LYS A 353 -5.67 -49.45 -2.45
C LYS A 353 -4.85 -48.77 -1.34
N VAL A 354 -4.37 -47.54 -1.54
CA VAL A 354 -3.76 -46.73 -0.47
C VAL A 354 -4.85 -45.96 0.29
N GLN A 355 -4.92 -46.13 1.62
CA GLN A 355 -5.96 -45.49 2.45
C GLN A 355 -5.44 -44.27 3.20
N ALA A 356 -4.21 -44.34 3.70
CA ALA A 356 -3.55 -43.29 4.46
C ALA A 356 -2.08 -43.22 4.02
N VAL A 357 -1.54 -42.02 3.96
CA VAL A 357 -0.14 -41.76 3.65
C VAL A 357 0.33 -40.66 4.56
N GLU A 358 1.41 -40.92 5.29
CA GLU A 358 2.08 -39.94 6.13
C GLU A 358 3.50 -39.78 5.58
N VAL A 359 3.89 -38.58 5.15
CA VAL A 359 5.23 -38.33 4.60
C VAL A 359 6.04 -37.47 5.56
N SER A 360 7.12 -38.04 6.10
CA SER A 360 8.08 -37.32 6.93
C SER A 360 9.18 -36.73 6.06
N PHE A 361 9.15 -35.40 5.87
CA PHE A 361 10.22 -34.69 5.17
C PHE A 361 11.56 -34.83 5.89
N GLU A 362 11.58 -34.68 7.21
CA GLU A 362 12.81 -34.76 8.02
C GLU A 362 13.52 -36.12 7.91
N LYS A 363 12.76 -37.21 7.76
CA LYS A 363 13.32 -38.56 7.62
C LYS A 363 13.53 -38.98 6.17
N GLY A 364 12.96 -38.26 5.21
CA GLY A 364 12.94 -38.68 3.80
C GLY A 364 12.14 -39.96 3.58
N GLU A 365 11.14 -40.23 4.43
CA GLU A 365 10.39 -41.49 4.46
C GLU A 365 8.89 -41.23 4.37
N ALA A 366 8.16 -42.13 3.72
CA ALA A 366 6.70 -42.15 3.71
C ALA A 366 6.18 -43.45 4.30
N LEU A 367 5.26 -43.33 5.27
CA LEU A 367 4.51 -44.42 5.86
C LEU A 367 3.19 -44.57 5.10
N ILE A 368 2.97 -45.76 4.55
CA ILE A 368 1.83 -46.06 3.70
C ILE A 368 0.93 -47.05 4.44
N GLY A 369 -0.30 -46.63 4.71
CA GLY A 369 -1.36 -47.45 5.29
C GLY A 369 -2.28 -48.01 4.21
N THR A 370 -2.41 -49.34 4.20
CA THR A 370 -3.35 -50.08 3.36
C THR A 370 -4.25 -50.97 4.19
N GLU A 371 -5.34 -51.44 3.59
CA GLU A 371 -6.28 -52.39 4.20
C GLU A 371 -5.56 -53.68 4.65
N ILE A 372 -5.80 -54.16 5.89
CA ILE A 372 -5.12 -55.33 6.50
C ILE A 372 -5.11 -56.57 5.59
N CYS A 373 -6.14 -56.73 4.77
CA CYS A 373 -6.34 -57.90 3.91
C CYS A 373 -5.56 -57.84 2.57
N CYS A 374 -4.94 -56.71 2.22
CA CYS A 374 -4.30 -56.49 0.91
C CYS A 374 -2.81 -56.11 1.06
N PRO A 375 -1.90 -56.75 0.30
CA PRO A 375 -0.50 -56.31 0.27
C PRO A 375 -0.35 -54.96 -0.42
N VAL A 376 0.56 -54.13 0.10
CA VAL A 376 0.87 -52.79 -0.44
C VAL A 376 1.37 -52.93 -1.89
N PRO A 377 0.80 -52.19 -2.87
CA PRO A 377 1.19 -52.28 -4.27
C PRO A 377 2.51 -51.54 -4.53
N LYS A 378 3.64 -52.16 -4.13
CA LYS A 378 4.99 -51.58 -4.20
C LYS A 378 5.32 -50.97 -5.59
N LYS A 379 5.03 -51.70 -6.68
CA LYS A 379 5.32 -51.28 -8.06
C LYS A 379 4.52 -50.05 -8.51
N ALA A 380 3.22 -50.00 -8.19
CA ALA A 380 2.35 -48.89 -8.60
C ALA A 380 2.72 -47.58 -7.87
N ILE A 381 3.17 -47.70 -6.61
CA ILE A 381 3.64 -46.56 -5.80
C ILE A 381 4.95 -45.99 -6.37
N GLN A 382 5.89 -46.86 -6.78
CA GLN A 382 7.11 -46.42 -7.46
C GLN A 382 6.82 -45.73 -8.80
N GLU A 383 5.88 -46.25 -9.58
CA GLU A 383 5.45 -45.61 -10.84
C GLU A 383 4.77 -44.26 -10.61
N ALA A 384 3.98 -44.11 -9.54
CA ALA A 384 3.36 -42.84 -9.18
C ALA A 384 4.39 -41.79 -8.75
N LEU A 385 5.39 -42.19 -7.96
CA LEU A 385 6.51 -41.33 -7.57
C LEU A 385 7.37 -40.92 -8.77
N ALA A 386 7.65 -41.85 -9.69
CA ALA A 386 8.40 -41.55 -10.90
C ALA A 386 7.71 -40.50 -11.79
N LYS A 387 6.37 -40.51 -11.87
CA LYS A 387 5.59 -39.51 -12.62
C LYS A 387 5.71 -38.09 -12.07
N VAL A 388 5.98 -37.94 -10.77
CA VAL A 388 6.22 -36.64 -10.13
C VAL A 388 7.70 -36.33 -9.93
N GLY A 389 8.59 -37.17 -10.48
CA GLY A 389 10.04 -36.94 -10.50
C GLY A 389 10.80 -37.43 -9.27
N TYR A 390 10.22 -38.30 -8.45
CA TYR A 390 10.89 -38.88 -7.27
C TYR A 390 11.26 -40.36 -7.49
N THR A 391 12.31 -40.80 -6.80
CA THR A 391 12.71 -42.21 -6.72
C THR A 391 12.42 -42.77 -5.33
N GLY A 392 11.90 -44.00 -5.26
CA GLY A 392 11.44 -44.60 -4.00
C GLY A 392 11.96 -46.02 -3.79
N THR A 393 12.61 -46.28 -2.65
CA THR A 393 13.07 -47.62 -2.24
C THR A 393 12.32 -48.08 -0.99
N PHE A 394 11.68 -49.24 -1.03
CA PHE A 394 11.00 -49.79 0.14
C PHE A 394 12.02 -50.32 1.14
N ILE A 395 11.86 -49.94 2.41
CA ILE A 395 12.66 -50.48 3.50
C ILE A 395 11.90 -51.70 4.02
N ASP A 396 12.50 -52.89 3.88
CA ASP A 396 11.96 -54.09 4.51
C ASP A 396 12.25 -54.04 6.01
N SER A 397 11.46 -53.25 6.75
CA SER A 397 11.56 -53.15 8.20
C SER A 397 11.07 -54.44 8.83
N LYS A 398 12.02 -55.26 9.29
CA LYS A 398 11.79 -56.37 10.21
C LYS A 398 11.39 -55.79 11.58
N THR A 399 10.13 -55.42 11.74
CA THR A 399 9.54 -55.15 13.07
C THR A 399 8.42 -56.12 13.32
N THR A 400 8.76 -57.10 14.13
CA THR A 400 7.90 -58.08 14.77
C THR A 400 6.84 -57.36 15.61
N ILE A 401 5.58 -57.39 15.18
CA ILE A 401 4.46 -57.50 16.12
C ILE A 401 3.78 -58.82 15.77
N SER A 402 3.83 -59.72 16.73
CA SER A 402 3.28 -61.07 16.71
C SER A 402 1.84 -61.10 16.20
N LEU A 403 1.61 -61.88 15.13
CA LEU A 403 0.30 -62.50 14.91
C LEU A 403 -0.03 -63.39 16.13
N PRO A 404 -1.23 -63.31 16.71
CA PRO A 404 -1.83 -64.50 17.27
C PRO A 404 -2.33 -65.36 16.11
N ALA A 405 -1.78 -66.57 16.03
CA ALA A 405 -2.23 -67.61 15.13
C ALA A 405 -3.65 -68.09 15.51
N SER A 406 -4.65 -67.82 14.67
CA SER A 406 -5.62 -68.86 14.30
C SER A 406 -6.47 -68.43 13.11
N ALA A 407 -6.57 -69.33 12.14
CA ALA A 407 -7.15 -69.11 10.84
C ALA A 407 -8.67 -68.95 10.88
N SER A 408 -9.19 -68.08 10.01
CA SER A 408 -10.30 -68.50 9.17
C SER A 408 -10.20 -67.85 7.79
N LYS A 409 -9.94 -68.71 6.80
CA LYS A 409 -10.00 -68.43 5.36
C LYS A 409 -11.24 -67.61 5.02
N LYS A 410 -11.07 -66.38 4.53
CA LYS A 410 -11.98 -65.82 3.54
C LYS A 410 -11.19 -65.11 2.46
N SER A 411 -11.25 -65.73 1.28
CA SER A 411 -10.73 -65.26 0.02
C SER A 411 -11.25 -63.86 -0.30
N CYS A 412 -10.36 -62.88 -0.35
CA CYS A 412 -10.64 -61.58 -0.95
C CYS A 412 -9.51 -61.24 -1.92
N CYS A 413 -9.52 -61.88 -3.09
CA CYS A 413 -8.95 -61.35 -4.33
C CYS A 413 -9.43 -62.24 -5.49
N VAL A 414 -10.50 -61.83 -6.19
CA VAL A 414 -10.72 -62.25 -7.58
C VAL A 414 -10.44 -61.04 -8.46
N LEU A 415 -9.39 -61.16 -9.29
CA LEU A 415 -9.12 -60.30 -10.43
C LEU A 415 -10.10 -60.65 -11.57
N PRO A 416 -10.70 -59.67 -12.28
CA PRO A 416 -11.19 -59.90 -13.63
C PRO A 416 -10.15 -59.46 -14.68
N LYS A 417 -9.89 -60.31 -15.68
CA LYS A 417 -9.27 -60.00 -16.99
C LYS A 417 -10.24 -60.45 -18.11
N PRO A 418 -10.02 -60.11 -19.40
CA PRO A 418 -10.63 -59.02 -20.16
C PRO A 418 -11.71 -59.48 -21.18
N ASN A 419 -12.35 -58.51 -21.85
CA ASN A 419 -13.32 -58.60 -22.99
C ASN A 419 -14.79 -58.86 -22.56
N LYS A 420 -15.83 -58.22 -23.10
CA LYS A 420 -16.00 -57.27 -24.22
C LYS A 420 -17.35 -56.53 -24.03
N ALA A 421 -17.39 -55.27 -24.48
CA ALA A 421 -18.54 -54.49 -24.98
C ALA A 421 -19.71 -54.01 -24.07
N ASN A 422 -19.91 -52.68 -24.17
CA ASN A 422 -21.14 -51.88 -24.09
C ASN A 422 -21.59 -51.19 -22.77
N SER A 423 -21.38 -49.86 -22.80
CA SER A 423 -22.24 -48.73 -22.43
C SER A 423 -22.62 -48.38 -20.97
N SER A 424 -22.26 -47.12 -20.64
CA SER A 424 -22.93 -46.12 -19.78
C SER A 424 -22.96 -46.26 -18.23
N SER A 425 -22.03 -45.51 -17.62
CA SER A 425 -21.98 -44.82 -16.30
C SER A 425 -23.27 -44.16 -15.75
N PRO A 426 -23.32 -43.64 -14.47
CA PRO A 426 -22.73 -44.18 -13.21
C PRO A 426 -23.48 -43.81 -11.88
N LEU A 427 -22.87 -44.21 -10.73
CA LEU A 427 -22.84 -43.61 -9.35
C LEU A 427 -23.81 -44.04 -8.23
N SER A 428 -23.25 -44.58 -7.12
CA SER A 428 -23.43 -44.08 -5.72
C SER A 428 -22.52 -44.77 -4.67
N HIS A 429 -21.84 -43.97 -3.82
CA HIS A 429 -21.13 -44.30 -2.56
C HIS A 429 -21.42 -43.18 -1.51
N LYS A 430 -21.38 -43.49 -0.19
CA LYS A 430 -21.40 -42.61 1.02
C LYS A 430 -20.26 -43.06 1.97
N ALA A 431 -19.65 -42.32 2.93
CA ALA A 431 -19.76 -40.93 3.44
C ALA A 431 -18.55 -40.56 4.37
N GLY A 432 -18.25 -39.25 4.50
CA GLY A 432 -17.49 -38.54 5.55
C GLY A 432 -18.09 -37.13 5.72
N GLU A 433 -18.19 -36.59 6.94
CA GLU A 433 -19.13 -35.51 7.31
C GLU A 433 -18.68 -34.07 6.91
N THR A 434 -19.59 -33.30 6.28
CA THR A 434 -19.40 -31.93 5.79
C THR A 434 -20.30 -30.94 6.55
N LEU A 435 -19.79 -29.76 6.95
CA LEU A 435 -20.59 -28.67 7.53
C LEU A 435 -21.18 -27.77 6.43
N VAL A 436 -22.49 -27.57 6.45
CA VAL A 436 -23.25 -26.77 5.48
C VAL A 436 -23.81 -25.52 6.15
N GLN A 437 -23.88 -24.41 5.42
CA GLN A 437 -24.46 -23.16 5.91
C GLN A 437 -25.77 -22.88 5.17
N THR A 438 -26.84 -22.63 5.91
CA THR A 438 -28.16 -22.26 5.38
C THR A 438 -28.50 -20.83 5.81
N LEU A 439 -28.95 -20.01 4.86
CA LEU A 439 -29.31 -18.62 5.07
C LEU A 439 -30.83 -18.50 5.28
N PHE A 440 -31.24 -17.68 6.23
CA PHE A 440 -32.62 -17.35 6.52
C PHE A 440 -32.80 -15.85 6.47
N LYS A 441 -33.79 -15.37 5.72
CA LYS A 441 -34.20 -13.97 5.73
C LYS A 441 -35.24 -13.78 6.82
N ILE A 442 -35.01 -12.84 7.73
CA ILE A 442 -35.88 -12.54 8.87
C ILE A 442 -36.45 -11.13 8.70
N GLU A 443 -37.78 -11.03 8.76
CA GLU A 443 -38.51 -9.77 8.64
C GLU A 443 -38.87 -9.20 10.01
N GLY A 444 -38.77 -7.87 10.16
CA GLY A 444 -39.16 -7.16 11.38
C GLY A 444 -38.07 -7.01 12.45
N MET A 445 -36.83 -7.42 12.18
CA MET A 445 -35.72 -7.26 13.14
C MET A 445 -35.09 -5.86 13.03
N THR A 446 -35.23 -5.03 14.07
CA THR A 446 -34.78 -3.62 14.06
C THR A 446 -33.82 -3.25 15.19
N CYS A 447 -33.54 -4.16 16.13
CA CYS A 447 -32.64 -3.90 17.27
C CYS A 447 -31.61 -5.03 17.48
N GLU A 448 -30.39 -4.66 17.90
CA GLU A 448 -29.29 -5.57 18.19
C GLU A 448 -29.61 -6.52 19.36
N SER A 449 -30.32 -6.02 20.38
CA SER A 449 -30.77 -6.84 21.52
C SER A 449 -31.74 -7.96 21.09
N CYS A 450 -32.57 -7.73 20.07
CA CYS A 450 -33.43 -8.76 19.49
C CYS A 450 -32.62 -9.85 18.77
N ALA A 451 -31.52 -9.47 18.10
CA ALA A 451 -30.67 -10.40 17.37
C ALA A 451 -29.94 -11.38 18.32
N GLU A 452 -29.46 -10.91 19.47
CA GLU A 452 -28.80 -11.77 20.46
C GLU A 452 -29.77 -12.78 21.09
N SER A 453 -30.96 -12.31 21.46
CA SER A 453 -31.99 -13.17 22.05
C SER A 453 -32.45 -14.26 21.06
N LEU A 454 -32.60 -13.90 19.79
CA LEU A 454 -32.98 -14.84 18.75
C LEU A 454 -31.86 -15.84 18.44
N THR A 455 -30.60 -15.39 18.42
CA THR A 455 -29.42 -16.27 18.23
C THR A 455 -29.41 -17.38 19.28
N LYS A 456 -29.58 -17.03 20.56
CA LYS A 456 -29.63 -18.01 21.67
C LYS A 456 -30.78 -19.01 21.54
N SER A 457 -31.87 -18.62 20.87
CA SER A 457 -33.04 -19.48 20.67
C SER A 457 -32.82 -20.45 19.51
N ILE A 458 -32.21 -20.00 18.41
CA ILE A 458 -31.92 -20.85 17.23
C ILE A 458 -30.81 -21.88 17.54
N THR A 459 -29.80 -21.52 18.35
CA THR A 459 -28.73 -22.47 18.73
C THR A 459 -29.24 -23.68 19.52
N LYS A 460 -30.44 -23.60 20.12
CA LYS A 460 -31.06 -24.73 20.84
C LYS A 460 -31.76 -25.74 19.92
N VAL A 461 -31.89 -25.44 18.62
CA VAL A 461 -32.50 -26.35 17.64
C VAL A 461 -31.54 -27.50 17.34
N SER A 462 -32.04 -28.74 17.37
CA SER A 462 -31.26 -29.94 17.08
C SER A 462 -30.59 -29.86 15.69
N GLY A 463 -29.34 -30.28 15.62
CA GLY A 463 -28.53 -30.23 14.39
C GLY A 463 -27.85 -28.89 14.10
N VAL A 464 -28.19 -27.80 14.82
CA VAL A 464 -27.51 -26.50 14.68
C VAL A 464 -26.16 -26.51 15.41
N LYS A 465 -25.09 -26.12 14.71
CA LYS A 465 -23.74 -25.99 15.28
C LYS A 465 -23.36 -24.55 15.56
N ASP A 466 -23.78 -23.62 14.70
CA ASP A 466 -23.44 -22.19 14.82
C ASP A 466 -24.51 -21.31 14.16
N VAL A 467 -24.72 -20.10 14.69
CA VAL A 467 -25.73 -19.14 14.19
C VAL A 467 -25.14 -17.74 14.23
N LYS A 468 -25.21 -17.02 13.10
CA LYS A 468 -24.82 -15.62 13.00
C LYS A 468 -25.95 -14.79 12.41
N ILE A 469 -26.39 -13.74 13.10
CA ILE A 469 -27.48 -12.87 12.66
C ILE A 469 -26.95 -11.47 12.34
N ASP A 470 -27.11 -11.06 11.09
CA ASP A 470 -26.84 -9.71 10.62
C ASP A 470 -28.15 -8.89 10.63
N PHE A 471 -28.51 -8.30 11.78
CA PHE A 471 -29.76 -7.54 11.95
C PHE A 471 -29.89 -6.36 10.97
N LYS A 472 -28.78 -5.73 10.58
CA LYS A 472 -28.76 -4.64 9.57
C LYS A 472 -29.20 -5.12 8.19
N LYS A 473 -29.01 -6.40 7.86
CA LYS A 473 -29.38 -7.01 6.58
C LYS A 473 -30.65 -7.88 6.68
N GLY A 474 -31.12 -8.16 7.89
CA GLY A 474 -32.22 -9.08 8.13
C GLY A 474 -31.89 -10.52 7.71
N ILE A 475 -30.63 -10.95 7.84
CA ILE A 475 -30.17 -12.29 7.42
C ILE A 475 -29.58 -13.04 8.61
N ALA A 476 -29.99 -14.29 8.80
CA ALA A 476 -29.41 -15.24 9.73
C ALA A 476 -28.73 -16.39 8.98
N THR A 477 -27.47 -16.67 9.31
CA THR A 477 -26.67 -17.75 8.76
C THR A 477 -26.55 -18.86 9.80
N VAL A 478 -27.04 -20.05 9.48
CA VAL A 478 -27.04 -21.21 10.37
C VAL A 478 -26.14 -22.31 9.81
N LYS A 479 -25.12 -22.71 10.57
CA LYS A 479 -24.23 -23.83 10.21
C LYS A 479 -24.71 -25.12 10.85
N HIS A 480 -24.78 -26.19 10.08
CA HIS A 480 -25.20 -27.51 10.53
C HIS A 480 -24.46 -28.63 9.77
N ASN A 481 -24.45 -29.84 10.33
CA ASN A 481 -23.88 -31.00 9.63
C ASN A 481 -24.77 -31.39 8.44
N SER A 482 -24.15 -31.79 7.32
CA SER A 482 -24.83 -32.31 6.11
C SER A 482 -25.40 -33.72 6.32
N CYS A 483 -24.87 -34.45 7.30
CA CYS A 483 -24.99 -35.91 7.36
C CYS A 483 -26.22 -36.44 8.10
N CYS A 484 -26.92 -35.66 8.96
CA CYS A 484 -28.31 -35.82 9.43
C CYS A 484 -28.59 -34.85 10.62
N GLU A 485 -29.88 -34.59 10.93
CA GLU A 485 -30.45 -33.91 12.12
C GLU A 485 -30.84 -32.41 12.01
N PHE A 486 -30.59 -31.71 10.91
CA PHE A 486 -31.04 -30.32 10.74
C PHE A 486 -32.35 -30.19 9.95
N SER A 487 -33.31 -29.41 10.48
CA SER A 487 -34.56 -29.04 9.78
C SER A 487 -34.69 -27.52 9.68
N ALA A 488 -34.83 -27.02 8.44
CA ALA A 488 -35.06 -25.60 8.18
C ALA A 488 -36.40 -25.11 8.76
N ASP A 489 -37.43 -25.96 8.72
CA ASP A 489 -38.76 -25.62 9.26
C ASP A 489 -38.75 -25.51 10.79
N ALA A 490 -37.90 -26.29 11.47
CA ALA A 490 -37.72 -26.18 12.91
C ALA A 490 -37.10 -24.83 13.32
N VAL A 491 -36.17 -24.31 12.51
CA VAL A 491 -35.60 -22.97 12.71
C VAL A 491 -36.67 -21.89 12.47
N ILE A 492 -37.46 -22.00 11.40
CA ILE A 492 -38.53 -21.05 11.10
C ILE A 492 -39.56 -21.02 12.25
N ALA A 493 -39.98 -22.17 12.77
CA ALA A 493 -40.93 -22.26 13.88
C ALA A 493 -40.42 -21.61 15.18
N VAL A 494 -39.11 -21.69 15.46
CA VAL A 494 -38.51 -21.00 16.60
C VAL A 494 -38.50 -19.49 16.39
N VAL A 495 -38.22 -19.03 15.17
CA VAL A 495 -38.25 -17.60 14.84
C VAL A 495 -39.66 -17.02 14.94
N GLU A 496 -40.68 -17.76 14.50
CA GLU A 496 -42.10 -17.37 14.63
C GLU A 496 -42.55 -17.33 16.09
N LYS A 497 -42.12 -18.28 16.93
CA LYS A 497 -42.37 -18.25 18.38
C LYS A 497 -41.72 -17.05 19.08
N SER A 498 -40.63 -16.52 18.53
CA SER A 498 -40.00 -15.29 18.99
C SER A 498 -40.65 -14.01 18.42
N GLY A 499 -41.73 -14.14 17.65
CA GLY A 499 -42.52 -13.02 17.12
C GLY A 499 -42.03 -12.43 15.80
N PHE A 500 -41.09 -13.10 15.10
CA PHE A 500 -40.55 -12.65 13.81
C PHE A 500 -40.93 -13.61 12.69
N LYS A 501 -40.98 -13.12 11.44
CA LYS A 501 -41.23 -13.98 10.27
C LYS A 501 -39.91 -14.34 9.61
N ALA A 502 -39.71 -15.60 9.22
CA ALA A 502 -38.49 -16.05 8.55
C ALA A 502 -38.77 -16.93 7.33
N VAL A 503 -37.91 -16.80 6.31
CA VAL A 503 -37.94 -17.62 5.10
C VAL A 503 -36.54 -18.15 4.80
N ALA A 504 -36.41 -19.45 4.58
CA ALA A 504 -35.14 -20.06 4.17
C ALA A 504 -34.77 -19.64 2.75
N VAL A 505 -33.57 -19.10 2.57
CA VAL A 505 -32.99 -18.73 1.28
C VAL A 505 -32.09 -19.88 0.83
N LYS A 506 -32.49 -20.60 -0.21
CA LYS A 506 -31.67 -21.65 -0.82
C LYS A 506 -30.58 -20.99 -1.67
N GLU A 507 -29.30 -21.12 -1.29
CA GLU A 507 -28.18 -20.79 -2.19
C GLU A 507 -27.12 -21.88 -2.31
N LYS A 508 -26.55 -21.92 -3.53
CA LYS A 508 -25.61 -22.89 -4.09
C LYS A 508 -24.30 -22.92 -3.31
N THR A 509 -23.82 -24.13 -3.02
CA THR A 509 -22.46 -24.41 -2.55
C THR A 509 -21.45 -23.73 -3.47
N LYS A 510 -20.69 -22.75 -2.97
CA LYS A 510 -19.52 -22.22 -3.69
C LYS A 510 -18.34 -23.13 -3.35
N SER A 511 -18.05 -24.00 -4.31
CA SER A 511 -16.92 -24.93 -4.35
C SER A 511 -15.58 -24.21 -4.26
#